data_AF-A0A1G4JP34-F1
#
_entry.id   AF-A0A1G4JP34-F1
#
_cell.length_a   1.000
_cell.length_b   1.000
_cell.length_c   1.000
_cell.angle_alpha   90.00
_cell.angle_beta   90.00
_cell.angle_gamma   90.00
#
_symmetry.space_group_name_H-M   'P 1'
#
loop_
_entity.id
_entity.type
_entity.pdbx_description
1 polymer ?
#
loop_
_entity_poly.entity_id
_entity_poly.type
_entity_poly.pdbx_seq_one_letter_code
_entity_poly.pdbx_strand_id
1 'polypeptide(L)' 'MFKRFSTPILKPYWPFFVGGVIVYWGVGKAASASAQTSEFINDPRNPRFARGEKPVELK' A
#
# COMPACT_ATOMS: atom_id res chain seq x y z
N MET A 1 23.41 -3.18 -28.81
CA MET A 1 21.94 -3.10 -28.64
C MET A 1 21.39 -4.53 -28.65
N PHE A 2 20.67 -4.95 -27.61
CA PHE A 2 20.07 -6.29 -27.56
C PHE A 2 18.75 -6.31 -28.33
N LYS A 3 18.49 -7.39 -29.08
CA LYS A 3 17.19 -7.57 -29.74
C LYS A 3 16.13 -8.00 -28.72
N ARG A 4 15.05 -7.24 -28.62
CA ARG A 4 13.89 -7.60 -27.78
C ARG A 4 12.99 -8.57 -28.52
N PHE A 5 12.67 -9.70 -27.88
CA PHE A 5 11.72 -10.67 -28.39
C PHE A 5 10.34 -10.48 -27.76
N SER A 6 9.28 -10.71 -28.53
CA SER A 6 7.88 -10.55 -28.11
C SER A 6 7.40 -11.78 -27.34
N THR A 7 8.01 -12.08 -26.19
CA THR A 7 7.57 -13.18 -25.33
C THR A 7 6.18 -12.90 -24.74
N PRO A 8 5.26 -13.88 -24.75
CA PRO A 8 3.91 -13.68 -24.25
C PRO A 8 3.91 -13.67 -22.71
N ILE A 9 4.03 -12.49 -22.10
CA ILE A 9 4.04 -12.35 -20.64
C ILE A 9 2.64 -12.18 -20.03
N LEU A 10 1.70 -11.56 -20.75
CA LEU A 10 0.39 -11.23 -20.18
C LEU A 10 -0.52 -12.46 -20.09
N LYS A 11 -0.56 -13.29 -21.14
CA LYS A 11 -1.40 -14.49 -21.20
C LYS A 11 -1.14 -15.49 -20.07
N PRO A 12 0.11 -15.82 -19.69
CA PRO A 12 0.36 -16.71 -18.56
C PRO A 12 0.28 -16.00 -17.20
N TYR A 13 0.63 -14.71 -17.11
CA TYR A 13 0.80 -14.04 -15.80
C TYR A 13 -0.39 -13.19 -15.34
N TRP A 14 -1.47 -13.09 -16.11
CA TRP A 14 -2.66 -12.33 -15.69
C TRP A 14 -3.21 -12.69 -14.30
N PRO A 15 -3.26 -13.96 -13.83
CA PRO A 15 -3.78 -14.24 -12.48
C PRO A 15 -2.86 -13.68 -11.38
N PHE A 16 -1.55 -13.61 -11.61
CA PHE A 16 -0.60 -12.99 -10.67
C PHE A 16 -0.77 -11.47 -10.63
N PHE A 17 -1.00 -10.83 -11.76
CA PHE A 17 -1.30 -9.39 -11.79
C PHE A 17 -2.62 -9.08 -11.06
N VAL A 18 -3.67 -9.87 -11.30
CA VAL A 18 -4.95 -9.72 -10.58
C VAL A 18 -4.77 -9.95 -9.09
N GLY A 19 -4.09 -11.02 -8.69
CA GLY A 19 -3.78 -11.28 -7.28
C GLY A 19 -2.98 -10.14 -6.64
N GLY A 20 -1.99 -9.59 -7.35
CA GLY A 20 -1.22 -8.44 -6.90
C GLY A 20 -2.10 -7.21 -6.64
N VAL A 21 -3.05 -6.92 -7.52
CA VAL A 21 -4.01 -5.80 -7.34
C VAL A 21 -4.91 -6.04 -6.13
N ILE A 22 -5.43 -7.26 -5.95
CA ILE A 22 -6.29 -7.61 -4.82
C ILE A 22 -5.54 -7.42 -3.50
N VAL A 23 -4.32 -7.97 -3.41
CA VAL A 23 -3.48 -7.85 -2.20
C VAL A 23 -3.09 -6.40 -1.95
N TYR A 24 -2.69 -5.66 -2.99
CA TYR A 24 -2.36 -4.24 -2.87
C TYR A 24 -3.51 -3.44 -2.25
N TRP A 25 -4.74 -3.65 -2.74
CA TRP A 25 -5.92 -2.97 -2.21
C TRP A 25 -6.24 -3.37 -0.77
N GLY A 26 -6.20 -4.68 -0.47
CA GLY A 26 -6.47 -5.21 0.86
C GLY A 26 -5.46 -4.71 1.91
N VAL A 27 -4.17 -4.82 1.59
CA VAL A 27 -3.08 -4.35 2.47
C VAL A 27 -3.11 -2.84 2.62
N GLY A 28 -3.40 -2.08 1.55
CA GLY A 28 -3.54 -0.62 1.62
C GLY A 28 -4.61 -0.16 2.61
N LYS A 29 -5.77 -0.84 2.62
CA LYS A 29 -6.83 -0.59 3.61
C LYS A 29 -6.41 -1.03 5.02
N ALA A 30 -5.82 -2.21 5.16
CA ALA A 30 -5.36 -2.71 6.44
C ALA A 30 -4.30 -1.79 7.08
N ALA A 31 -3.33 -1.32 6.29
CA ALA A 31 -2.30 -0.38 6.75
C ALA A 31 -2.89 0.98 7.16
N SER A 32 -3.88 1.48 6.41
CA SER A 32 -4.57 2.73 6.78
C SER A 32 -5.31 2.59 8.11
N ALA A 33 -5.94 1.43 8.36
CA ALA A 33 -6.63 1.17 9.61
C ALA A 33 -5.67 0.96 10.79
N SER A 34 -4.58 0.20 10.59
CA SER A 34 -3.61 -0.08 11.66
C SER A 34 -2.81 1.16 12.08
N ALA A 35 -2.60 2.12 11.18
CA ALA A 35 -1.96 3.40 11.49
C ALA A 35 -2.83 4.33 12.36
N GLN A 36 -4.08 3.98 12.63
CA GLN A 36 -5.03 4.76 13.45
C GLN A 36 -5.25 4.17 14.85
N THR A 37 -4.51 3.11 15.22
CA THR A 37 -4.57 2.56 16.58
C THR A 37 -4.00 3.54 17.60
N SER A 38 -4.40 3.42 18.87
CA SER A 38 -3.89 4.27 19.96
C SER A 38 -2.36 4.26 20.09
N GLU A 39 -1.72 3.14 19.77
CA GLU A 39 -0.26 2.99 19.80
C GLU A 39 0.44 3.82 18.71
N PHE A 40 -0.12 3.87 17.49
CA PHE A 40 0.57 4.41 16.31
C PHE A 40 -0.03 5.70 15.76
N ILE A 41 -1.18 6.14 16.28
CA ILE A 41 -1.89 7.35 15.84
C ILE A 41 -1.03 8.61 15.96
N ASN A 42 -0.18 8.68 16.98
CA ASN A 42 0.68 9.82 17.29
C ASN A 42 2.17 9.58 16.97
N ASP A 43 2.54 8.51 16.27
CA ASP A 43 3.91 8.34 15.77
C ASP A 43 4.23 9.44 14.75
N PRO A 44 5.27 10.28 14.95
CA PRO A 44 5.59 11.39 14.05
C PRO A 44 5.85 10.98 12.60
N ARG A 45 6.13 9.70 12.35
CA ARG A 45 6.34 9.13 11.00
C ARG A 45 5.03 8.78 10.30
N ASN A 46 3.89 8.86 10.99
CA ASN A 46 2.58 8.63 10.41
C ASN A 46 2.32 9.64 9.27
N PRO A 47 2.02 9.20 8.04
CA PRO A 47 1.83 10.09 6.89
C PRO A 47 0.75 11.17 7.08
N ARG A 48 -0.13 11.04 8.10
CA ARG A 48 -1.07 12.10 8.48
C ARG A 48 -0.38 13.44 8.75
N PHE A 49 0.79 13.41 9.38
CA PHE A 49 1.48 14.61 9.81
C PHE A 49 2.06 15.36 8.62
N ALA A 50 2.47 14.63 7.57
CA ALA A 50 2.85 15.23 6.29
C ALA A 50 1.68 15.94 5.59
N ARG A 51 0.43 15.58 5.90
CA ARG A 51 -0.78 16.27 5.42
C ARG A 51 -1.22 17.44 6.32
N GLY A 52 -0.47 17.73 7.39
CA GLY A 52 -0.77 18.82 8.33
C GLY A 52 -1.81 18.48 9.40
N GLU A 53 -2.17 17.20 9.55
CA GLU A 53 -3.02 16.76 10.66
C GLU A 53 -2.26 16.89 12.00
N LYS A 54 -2.98 17.14 13.11
CA LYS A 54 -2.39 17.36 14.44
C LYS A 54 -2.47 16.10 15.30
N PRO A 55 -1.62 15.96 16.34
CA PRO A 55 -1.70 14.85 17.28
C PRO A 55 -3.08 14.75 17.93
N VAL A 56 -3.52 13.53 18.18
CA VAL A 56 -4.81 13.23 18.81
C VAL A 56 -4.58 12.99 20.30
N GLU A 57 -5.40 13.61 21.15
CA GLU A 57 -5.36 13.33 22.58
C GLU A 57 -5.99 11.96 22.84
N LEU A 58 -5.21 11.04 23.43
CA LEU A 58 -5.68 9.71 23.77
C LEU A 58 -6.36 9.76 25.13
N LYS A 59 -7.53 9.12 25.22
CA LYS A 59 -8.26 8.98 26.48
C LYS A 59 -7.70 7.85 27.32
#